data_AF-A0A7V2F3P8-F1
#
_entry.id   AF-A0A7V2F3P8-F1
#
_cell.length_a   1.000
_cell.length_b   1.000
_cell.length_c   1.000
_cell.angle_alpha   90.00
_cell.angle_beta   90.00
_cell.angle_gamma   90.00
#
_symmetry.space_group_name_H-M   'P 1'
#
loop_
_entity.id
_entity.type
_entity.pdbx_description
1 polymer ?
#
loop_
_entity_poly.entity_id
_entity_poly.type
_entity_poly.pdbx_seq_one_letter_code
_entity_poly.pdbx_strand_id
1 'polypeptide(L)'
;MIAVAAATAAVTLIPADAGAIPAFARKYRMSCTTCHAPVPRLKDYGNDFAANAFRLEDKEPKRFYPDTGDDLLTLQRELPIAVRFDAYFLYDHEKESDRTDFQTPFGLKLLSGGSLSNNIGYYFYFYMSEKGEIAGIEDAYIHFNNLFGVDFDMIAGQFQVCDPLFKRELRLTYADYDIYKVRVGNTVTNLTYDRGLTFALGTDAGFDAVFEVVNGNGKGEEIEGYLDEDNWKNFFLRLSQSIGPLRIGGFGYLCNTRVSTSGGMAENAHWYAGVDGTFDWTDKLQLNAQYLWREDENPWLQTVGANRVETEGGFAELILAPQGANGRHWIVLLYNYIDSQQKELELNSGTLSYSWLLRRNLRLTAEGTYNDTRETFRFTGGFVSAF
;
A
#
# COMPACT_ATOMS: atom_id res chain seq x y z
N MET A 1 -57.79 -15.04 14.07
CA MET A 1 -57.66 -13.75 14.77
C MET A 1 -56.28 -13.70 15.39
N ILE A 2 -55.38 -12.90 14.83
CA ILE A 2 -54.41 -12.01 15.49
C ILE A 2 -53.78 -11.24 14.33
N ALA A 3 -54.05 -9.94 14.32
CA ALA A 3 -53.63 -8.99 13.31
C ALA A 3 -52.30 -8.35 13.75
N VAL A 4 -51.45 -8.11 12.76
CA VAL A 4 -50.64 -6.89 12.53
C VAL A 4 -49.82 -6.35 13.72
N ALA A 5 -48.50 -6.36 13.56
CA ALA A 5 -47.66 -5.18 13.79
C ALA A 5 -46.32 -5.35 13.04
N ALA A 6 -46.30 -4.96 11.77
CA ALA A 6 -45.07 -4.68 11.05
C ALA A 6 -44.51 -3.35 11.59
N ALA A 7 -43.51 -3.41 12.44
CA ALA A 7 -42.75 -2.24 12.86
C ALA A 7 -41.69 -1.92 11.80
N THR A 8 -42.11 -1.25 10.73
CA THR A 8 -41.20 -0.52 9.83
C THR A 8 -40.60 0.64 10.59
N ALA A 9 -39.46 0.42 11.25
CA ALA A 9 -38.58 1.49 11.68
C ALA A 9 -37.86 2.05 10.45
N ALA A 10 -38.58 2.87 9.67
CA ALA A 10 -37.97 3.77 8.71
C ALA A 10 -37.20 4.84 9.50
N VAL A 11 -35.97 4.50 9.89
CA VAL A 11 -34.99 5.49 10.31
C VAL A 11 -34.57 6.26 9.06
N THR A 12 -35.30 7.35 8.78
CA THR A 12 -34.86 8.38 7.85
C THR A 12 -33.71 9.15 8.49
N LEU A 13 -32.52 8.53 8.51
CA LEU A 13 -31.27 9.28 8.58
C LEU A 13 -31.13 9.98 7.22
N ILE A 14 -31.64 11.19 7.14
CA ILE A 14 -31.19 12.16 6.13
C ILE A 14 -29.87 12.70 6.66
N PRO A 15 -28.69 12.29 6.16
CA PRO A 15 -27.51 13.09 6.41
C PRO A 15 -27.65 14.37 5.58
N ALA A 16 -27.98 15.46 6.26
CA ALA A 16 -27.75 16.81 5.74
C ALA A 16 -26.25 16.93 5.44
N ASP A 17 -25.92 17.24 4.19
CA ASP A 17 -24.58 17.60 3.70
C ASP A 17 -23.41 16.98 4.46
N ALA A 18 -23.25 15.65 4.33
CA ALA A 18 -21.98 15.00 4.62
C ALA A 18 -20.97 15.46 3.56
N GLY A 19 -20.36 16.63 3.78
CA GLY A 19 -19.27 17.17 2.98
C GLY A 19 -18.24 16.08 2.75
N ALA A 20 -17.82 15.91 1.49
CA ALA A 20 -16.77 14.97 1.14
C ALA A 20 -15.51 15.34 1.90
N ILE A 21 -14.94 14.40 2.65
CA ILE A 21 -13.70 14.67 3.34
C ILE A 21 -12.75 13.49 3.13
N PRO A 22 -11.85 13.64 2.18
CA PRO A 22 -10.42 13.54 2.48
C PRO A 22 -9.82 14.95 2.47
N ALA A 23 -8.70 15.16 3.17
CA ALA A 23 -8.12 16.49 3.37
C ALA A 23 -7.91 17.28 2.06
N PHE A 24 -7.53 16.60 0.98
CA PHE A 24 -7.40 17.18 -0.36
C PHE A 24 -8.74 17.58 -0.98
N ALA A 25 -9.79 16.78 -0.80
CA ALA A 25 -11.14 17.14 -1.25
C ALA A 25 -11.63 18.44 -0.60
N ARG A 26 -11.36 18.64 0.70
CA ARG A 26 -11.65 19.91 1.40
C ARG A 26 -10.83 21.07 0.83
N LYS A 27 -9.53 20.85 0.64
CA LYS A 27 -8.60 21.85 0.09
C LYS A 27 -9.08 22.38 -1.25
N TYR A 28 -9.26 21.49 -2.22
CA TYR A 28 -9.55 21.83 -3.61
C TYR A 28 -11.05 21.86 -3.95
N ARG A 29 -11.96 21.55 -3.02
CA ARG A 29 -13.42 21.42 -3.25
C ARG A 29 -13.75 20.47 -4.40
N MET A 30 -13.18 19.27 -4.35
CA MET A 30 -13.41 18.22 -5.35
C MET A 30 -14.01 16.96 -4.71
N SER A 31 -14.61 16.10 -5.53
CA SER A 31 -15.12 14.82 -5.05
C SER A 31 -13.97 13.84 -4.82
N CYS A 32 -14.13 12.90 -3.88
CA CYS A 32 -13.16 11.81 -3.71
C CYS A 32 -12.99 10.99 -5.01
N THR A 33 -14.02 10.93 -5.85
CA THR A 33 -13.97 10.24 -7.15
C THR A 33 -13.16 10.97 -8.19
N THR A 34 -12.66 12.18 -7.91
CA THR A 34 -11.68 12.83 -8.77
C THR A 34 -10.35 12.07 -8.71
N CYS A 35 -9.93 11.61 -7.53
CA CYS A 35 -8.68 10.86 -7.33
C CYS A 35 -8.88 9.35 -7.23
N HIS A 36 -10.00 8.88 -6.67
CA HIS A 36 -10.20 7.47 -6.31
C HIS A 36 -11.24 6.74 -7.15
N ALA A 37 -11.09 5.41 -7.25
CA ALA A 37 -12.06 4.53 -7.90
C ALA A 37 -12.01 3.07 -7.39
N PRO A 38 -12.67 2.76 -6.26
CA PRO A 38 -13.07 3.64 -5.16
C PRO A 38 -11.93 3.78 -4.13
N VAL A 39 -12.12 4.56 -3.06
CA VAL A 39 -11.13 4.63 -1.95
C VAL A 39 -10.84 3.21 -1.41
N PRO A 40 -9.57 2.82 -1.21
CA PRO A 40 -8.35 3.65 -1.34
C PRO A 40 -7.71 3.67 -2.74
N ARG A 41 -8.12 2.82 -3.69
CA ARG A 41 -7.56 2.76 -5.05
C ARG A 41 -7.57 4.12 -5.74
N LEU A 42 -6.44 4.48 -6.36
CA LEU A 42 -6.28 5.69 -7.15
C LEU A 42 -6.61 5.45 -8.62
N LYS A 43 -7.03 6.51 -9.30
CA LYS A 43 -6.99 6.65 -10.76
C LYS A 43 -5.70 7.38 -11.15
N ASP A 44 -5.44 7.50 -12.44
CA ASP A 44 -4.31 8.26 -13.00
C ASP A 44 -4.21 9.65 -12.39
N TYR A 45 -5.31 10.41 -12.38
CA TYR A 45 -5.34 11.74 -11.74
C TYR A 45 -4.90 11.72 -10.27
N GLY A 46 -5.25 10.67 -9.52
CA GLY A 46 -4.85 10.52 -8.13
C GLY A 46 -3.37 10.16 -7.99
N ASN A 47 -2.84 9.35 -8.90
CA ASN A 47 -1.41 9.03 -8.98
C ASN A 47 -0.61 10.29 -9.34
N ASP A 48 -1.03 11.05 -10.37
CA ASP A 48 -0.40 12.31 -10.78
C ASP A 48 -0.41 13.32 -9.63
N PHE A 49 -1.51 13.40 -8.88
CA PHE A 49 -1.60 14.29 -7.73
C PHE A 49 -0.63 13.90 -6.61
N ALA A 50 -0.45 12.59 -6.36
CA ALA A 50 0.52 12.10 -5.38
C ALA A 50 1.97 12.30 -5.86
N ALA A 51 2.24 12.03 -7.13
CA ALA A 51 3.54 12.28 -7.77
C ALA A 51 3.91 13.78 -7.75
N ASN A 52 2.93 14.66 -7.90
CA ASN A 52 3.13 16.11 -7.77
C ASN A 52 3.25 16.61 -6.32
N ALA A 53 3.73 15.78 -5.40
CA ALA A 53 3.87 16.10 -3.97
C ALA A 53 2.58 16.67 -3.34
N PHE A 54 1.42 16.10 -3.71
CA PHE A 54 0.09 16.47 -3.23
C PHE A 54 -0.32 17.93 -3.56
N ARG A 55 0.17 18.43 -4.69
CA ARG A 55 -0.07 19.77 -5.21
C ARG A 55 -0.82 19.70 -6.55
N LEU A 56 -1.70 20.68 -6.80
CA LEU A 56 -2.21 20.92 -8.15
C LEU A 56 -1.59 22.22 -8.65
N GLU A 57 -0.60 22.07 -9.53
CA GLU A 57 0.08 23.21 -10.15
C GLU A 57 -0.95 24.17 -10.78
N ASP A 58 -0.70 25.47 -10.61
CA ASP A 58 -1.57 26.59 -11.02
C ASP A 58 -2.99 26.64 -10.43
N LYS A 59 -3.36 25.67 -9.58
CA LYS A 59 -4.69 25.57 -8.96
C LYS A 59 -4.64 25.56 -7.44
N GLU A 60 -3.51 25.96 -6.87
CA GLU A 60 -3.37 26.11 -5.42
C GLU A 60 -4.34 27.16 -4.87
N PRO A 61 -5.28 26.77 -3.99
CA PRO A 61 -6.30 27.69 -3.52
C PRO A 61 -5.69 28.68 -2.53
N LYS A 62 -5.52 29.94 -2.94
CA LYS A 62 -4.96 31.03 -2.11
C LYS A 62 -5.55 31.10 -0.69
N ARG A 63 -6.84 30.79 -0.52
CA ARG A 63 -7.50 30.77 0.80
C ARG A 63 -6.91 29.78 1.81
N PHE A 64 -6.18 28.77 1.33
CA PHE A 64 -5.54 27.72 2.16
C PHE A 64 -4.10 28.07 2.53
N TYR A 65 -3.51 29.10 1.94
CA TYR A 65 -2.17 29.59 2.22
C TYR A 65 -2.25 31.09 2.50
N PRO A 66 -2.57 31.50 3.73
CA PRO A 66 -2.61 32.92 4.08
C PRO A 66 -1.25 33.56 3.80
N ASP A 67 -1.30 34.77 3.25
CA ASP A 67 -0.10 35.59 3.11
C ASP A 67 0.36 36.02 4.50
N THR A 68 1.55 35.55 4.89
CA THR A 68 2.16 35.84 6.19
C THR A 68 3.09 37.05 6.14
N GLY A 69 3.38 37.60 4.95
CA GLY A 69 4.39 38.62 4.73
C GLY A 69 5.84 38.10 4.76
N ASP A 70 6.04 36.78 4.87
CA ASP A 70 7.34 36.12 4.81
C ASP A 70 7.41 35.23 3.56
N ASP A 71 8.23 35.64 2.58
CA ASP A 71 8.39 34.95 1.30
C ASP A 71 9.02 33.54 1.45
N LEU A 72 9.65 33.23 2.58
CA LEU A 72 10.22 31.91 2.87
C LEU A 72 9.23 30.94 3.54
N LEU A 73 8.04 31.41 3.91
CA LEU A 73 7.07 30.62 4.66
C LEU A 73 5.83 30.28 3.83
N THR A 74 5.69 29.00 3.47
CA THR A 74 4.43 28.45 2.99
C THR A 74 3.67 27.82 4.15
N LEU A 75 2.71 28.55 4.71
CA LEU A 75 1.91 28.08 5.84
C LEU A 75 0.53 27.64 5.39
N GLN A 76 0.16 26.39 5.69
CA GLN A 76 -1.20 25.92 5.48
C GLN A 76 -2.12 26.48 6.57
N ARG A 77 -3.26 27.05 6.17
CA ARG A 77 -4.28 27.60 7.08
C ARG A 77 -4.78 26.57 8.09
N GLU A 78 -4.92 25.33 7.65
CA GLU A 78 -5.42 24.20 8.42
C GLU A 78 -4.53 22.99 8.13
N LEU A 79 -4.18 22.22 9.17
CA LEU A 79 -3.42 20.99 9.00
C LEU A 79 -4.30 19.94 8.29
N PRO A 80 -3.88 19.37 7.15
CA PRO A 80 -4.69 18.53 6.28
C PRO A 80 -4.78 17.11 6.84
N ILE A 81 -5.55 16.94 7.89
CA ILE A 81 -5.78 15.64 8.53
C ILE A 81 -6.95 14.91 7.87
N ALA A 82 -6.80 13.61 7.66
CA ALA A 82 -7.86 12.68 7.35
C ALA A 82 -7.80 11.45 8.27
N VAL A 83 -8.92 10.79 8.49
CA VAL A 83 -9.04 9.54 9.22
C VAL A 83 -9.56 8.47 8.28
N ARG A 84 -8.92 7.29 8.27
CA ARG A 84 -9.49 6.07 7.68
C ARG A 84 -9.82 5.08 8.78
N PHE A 85 -10.99 4.50 8.71
CA PHE A 85 -11.48 3.52 9.68
C PHE A 85 -11.96 2.27 8.95
N ASP A 86 -11.36 1.15 9.30
CA ASP A 86 -11.66 -0.17 8.75
C ASP A 86 -12.23 -1.06 9.87
N ALA A 87 -13.36 -1.69 9.60
CA ALA A 87 -13.99 -2.64 10.52
C ALA A 87 -14.50 -3.85 9.76
N TYR A 88 -14.19 -5.04 10.27
CA TYR A 88 -14.51 -6.31 9.64
C TYR A 88 -15.09 -7.32 10.62
N PHE A 89 -16.04 -8.09 10.13
CA PHE A 89 -16.39 -9.40 10.66
C PHE A 89 -15.60 -10.45 9.86
N LEU A 90 -15.03 -11.42 10.55
CA LEU A 90 -14.22 -12.48 9.98
C LEU A 90 -14.79 -13.84 10.38
N TYR A 91 -14.80 -14.76 9.43
CA TYR A 91 -15.07 -16.19 9.64
C TYR A 91 -13.97 -16.99 8.97
N ASP A 92 -13.25 -17.78 9.77
CA ASP A 92 -12.24 -18.73 9.33
C ASP A 92 -12.76 -20.15 9.49
N HIS A 93 -12.57 -20.93 8.43
CA HIS A 93 -12.79 -22.36 8.41
C HIS A 93 -11.46 -23.06 8.11
N GLU A 94 -11.03 -23.88 9.05
CA GLU A 94 -9.86 -24.74 8.96
C GLU A 94 -10.28 -26.20 9.20
N LYS A 95 -9.45 -27.18 8.79
CA LYS A 95 -9.77 -28.62 8.83
C LYS A 95 -10.38 -29.09 10.17
N GLU A 96 -9.88 -28.55 11.28
CA GLU A 96 -10.29 -28.99 12.62
C GLU A 96 -10.97 -27.90 13.45
N SER A 97 -11.16 -26.69 12.91
CA SER A 97 -11.81 -25.63 13.67
C SER A 97 -12.43 -24.54 12.81
N ASP A 98 -13.55 -24.02 13.32
CA ASP A 98 -14.17 -22.79 12.83
C ASP A 98 -13.95 -21.69 13.84
N ARG A 99 -13.65 -20.49 13.37
CA ARG A 99 -13.51 -19.31 14.21
C ARG A 99 -14.24 -18.13 13.61
N THR A 100 -14.99 -17.41 14.45
CA THR A 100 -15.53 -16.10 14.10
C THR A 100 -14.83 -15.03 14.93
N ASP A 101 -14.67 -13.84 14.35
CA ASP A 101 -14.01 -12.71 15.01
C ASP A 101 -14.63 -11.38 14.56
N PHE A 102 -14.88 -10.49 15.52
CA PHE A 102 -15.26 -9.10 15.25
C PHE A 102 -14.01 -8.24 15.34
N GLN A 103 -13.35 -8.03 14.20
CA GLN A 103 -12.19 -7.16 14.07
C GLN A 103 -12.66 -5.70 13.90
N THR A 104 -13.15 -5.11 15.00
CA THR A 104 -13.64 -3.72 15.02
C THR A 104 -13.09 -2.93 16.21
N PRO A 105 -12.24 -1.90 15.98
CA PRO A 105 -11.60 -1.57 14.71
C PRO A 105 -10.59 -2.62 14.26
N PHE A 106 -10.57 -2.93 12.96
CA PHE A 106 -9.45 -3.66 12.36
C PHE A 106 -8.25 -2.72 12.19
N GLY A 107 -8.54 -1.47 11.83
CA GLY A 107 -7.54 -0.46 11.57
C GLY A 107 -8.10 0.95 11.70
N LEU A 108 -7.40 1.79 12.44
CA LEU A 108 -7.59 3.22 12.42
C LEU A 108 -6.32 3.88 11.87
N LYS A 109 -6.45 4.70 10.84
CA LYS A 109 -5.36 5.46 10.24
C LYS A 109 -5.60 6.95 10.41
N LEU A 110 -4.60 7.66 10.90
CA LEU A 110 -4.53 9.12 10.88
C LEU A 110 -3.57 9.52 9.78
N LEU A 111 -4.06 10.16 8.73
CA LEU A 111 -3.28 10.52 7.55
C LEU A 111 -3.14 12.04 7.44
N SER A 112 -1.99 12.50 6.95
CA SER A 112 -1.78 13.89 6.61
C SER A 112 -0.82 13.99 5.45
N GLY A 113 -1.10 14.91 4.53
CA GLY A 113 -0.19 15.21 3.43
C GLY A 113 -0.52 16.54 2.80
N GLY A 114 0.48 17.17 2.19
CA GLY A 114 0.33 18.47 1.56
C GLY A 114 1.67 19.11 1.24
N SER A 115 1.63 20.32 0.69
CA SER A 115 2.84 21.04 0.28
C SER A 115 3.46 21.84 1.43
N LEU A 116 4.78 21.76 1.57
CA LEU A 116 5.63 22.62 2.40
C LEU A 116 6.22 23.78 1.61
N SER A 117 6.30 23.66 0.28
CA SER A 117 6.75 24.71 -0.65
C SER A 117 6.21 24.41 -2.06
N ASN A 118 6.70 25.08 -3.09
CA ASN A 118 6.29 24.84 -4.47
C ASN A 118 6.60 23.43 -4.97
N ASN A 119 7.75 22.90 -4.57
CA ASN A 119 8.32 21.64 -5.03
C ASN A 119 8.64 20.69 -3.88
N ILE A 120 8.08 20.95 -2.70
CA ILE A 120 8.30 20.14 -1.51
C ILE A 120 6.96 19.84 -0.90
N GLY A 121 6.65 18.56 -0.74
CA GLY A 121 5.50 18.06 -0.01
C GLY A 121 5.91 17.13 1.12
N TYR A 122 4.93 16.76 1.92
CA TYR A 122 5.07 15.75 2.94
C TYR A 122 3.88 14.81 2.89
N TYR A 123 4.09 13.60 3.38
CA TYR A 123 3.02 12.66 3.69
C TYR A 123 3.41 11.84 4.90
N PHE A 124 2.45 11.60 5.76
CA PHE A 124 2.59 10.59 6.79
C PHE A 124 1.24 9.96 7.10
N TYR A 125 1.30 8.75 7.64
CA TYR A 125 0.18 8.25 8.41
C TYR A 125 0.60 7.39 9.60
N PHE A 126 -0.23 7.46 10.63
CA PHE A 126 -0.15 6.62 11.82
C PHE A 126 -1.18 5.50 11.70
N TYR A 127 -0.77 4.27 11.99
CA TYR A 127 -1.65 3.12 12.03
C TYR A 127 -1.82 2.62 13.47
N MET A 128 -3.08 2.50 13.89
CA MET A 128 -3.48 1.92 15.15
C MET A 128 -4.24 0.64 14.82
N SER A 129 -3.68 -0.51 15.22
CA SER A 129 -4.30 -1.82 15.06
C SER A 129 -4.67 -2.38 16.42
N GLU A 130 -5.89 -2.87 16.58
CA GLU A 130 -6.33 -3.53 17.83
C GLU A 130 -5.78 -4.95 17.97
N LYS A 131 -4.89 -5.41 17.09
CA LYS A 131 -4.15 -6.68 17.22
C LYS A 131 -3.14 -6.68 18.38
N GLY A 132 -3.25 -5.74 19.32
CA GLY A 132 -2.42 -5.64 20.52
C GLY A 132 -1.22 -4.68 20.39
N GLU A 133 -1.07 -3.98 19.26
CA GLU A 133 0.08 -3.11 19.00
C GLU A 133 -0.34 -1.79 18.36
N ILE A 134 0.16 -0.68 18.92
CA ILE A 134 0.19 0.60 18.19
C ILE A 134 1.31 0.45 17.15
N ALA A 135 0.94 0.07 15.93
CA ALA A 135 1.89 -0.14 14.82
C ALA A 135 2.74 1.10 14.47
N GLY A 136 2.33 2.29 14.97
CA GLY A 136 3.09 3.52 14.93
C GLY A 136 3.01 4.22 13.58
N ILE A 137 4.13 4.83 13.17
CA ILE A 137 4.29 5.45 11.85
C ILE A 137 4.58 4.35 10.84
N GLU A 138 3.86 4.35 9.71
CA GLU A 138 4.07 3.41 8.60
C GLU A 138 4.70 4.09 7.39
N ASP A 139 4.02 5.07 6.78
CA ASP A 139 4.67 6.02 5.88
C ASP A 139 4.91 7.34 6.61
N ALA A 140 6.09 7.90 6.42
CA ALA A 140 6.40 9.27 6.79
C ALA A 140 7.60 9.77 5.99
N TYR A 141 7.35 10.69 5.06
CA TYR A 141 8.39 11.18 4.18
C TYR A 141 8.19 12.64 3.77
N ILE A 142 9.29 13.22 3.32
CA ILE A 142 9.33 14.47 2.57
C ILE A 142 9.55 14.11 1.10
N HIS A 143 8.83 14.79 0.21
CA HIS A 143 8.87 14.59 -1.23
C HIS A 143 9.33 15.86 -1.91
N PHE A 144 10.48 15.81 -2.55
CA PHE A 144 11.02 16.85 -3.42
C PHE A 144 10.62 16.53 -4.85
N ASN A 145 9.72 17.33 -5.41
CA ASN A 145 9.13 17.14 -6.73
C ASN A 145 9.83 18.01 -7.78
N ASN A 146 10.05 17.48 -8.98
CA ASN A 146 10.61 18.17 -10.14
C ASN A 146 12.00 18.79 -9.88
N LEU A 147 12.91 18.02 -9.29
CA LEU A 147 14.30 18.43 -9.07
C LEU A 147 14.97 18.78 -10.40
N PHE A 148 15.70 19.89 -10.41
CA PHE A 148 16.37 20.44 -11.60
C PHE A 148 15.43 20.83 -12.76
N GLY A 149 14.12 20.94 -12.50
CA GLY A 149 13.13 21.36 -13.50
C GLY A 149 12.78 20.30 -14.53
N VAL A 150 13.03 19.02 -14.21
CA VAL A 150 12.62 17.84 -14.99
C VAL A 150 11.78 16.94 -14.08
N ASP A 151 11.07 15.96 -14.65
CA ASP A 151 10.27 14.95 -13.92
C ASP A 151 11.18 13.96 -13.16
N PHE A 152 11.94 14.51 -12.21
CA PHE A 152 12.87 13.81 -11.34
C PHE A 152 12.57 14.14 -9.89
N ASP A 153 12.16 13.13 -9.15
CA ASP A 153 11.69 13.25 -7.78
C ASP A 153 12.64 12.57 -6.81
N MET A 154 12.67 13.09 -5.59
CA MET A 154 13.33 12.44 -4.45
C MET A 154 12.36 12.38 -3.28
N ILE A 155 12.19 11.19 -2.70
CA ILE A 155 11.48 10.97 -1.45
C ILE A 155 12.49 10.56 -0.39
N ALA A 156 12.40 11.16 0.80
CA ALA A 156 13.24 10.84 1.94
C ALA A 156 12.37 10.53 3.17
N GLY A 157 12.53 9.34 3.73
CA GLY A 157 11.78 8.95 4.93
C GLY A 157 11.51 7.45 5.01
N GLN A 158 10.33 7.10 5.51
CA GLN A 158 9.82 5.74 5.65
C GLN A 158 8.70 5.50 4.65
N PHE A 159 8.80 4.40 3.89
CA PHE A 159 7.90 4.02 2.79
C PHE A 159 7.98 2.50 2.56
N GLN A 160 7.18 1.92 1.66
CA GLN A 160 7.32 0.52 1.29
C GLN A 160 8.21 0.33 0.07
N VAL A 161 9.14 -0.62 0.12
CA VAL A 161 10.01 -0.96 -1.03
C VAL A 161 9.20 -1.42 -2.25
N CYS A 162 8.00 -1.95 -2.05
CA CYS A 162 7.09 -2.32 -3.13
C CYS A 162 6.29 -1.16 -3.73
N ASP A 163 6.40 0.07 -3.22
CA ASP A 163 5.61 1.21 -3.70
C ASP A 163 5.80 1.55 -5.19
N PRO A 164 6.99 1.37 -5.79
CA PRO A 164 7.19 1.51 -7.24
C PRO A 164 6.55 0.39 -8.07
N LEU A 165 6.17 -0.72 -7.41
CA LEU A 165 5.54 -1.90 -8.03
C LEU A 165 4.00 -1.78 -7.90
N PHE A 166 3.44 -2.41 -6.87
CA PHE A 166 2.02 -2.38 -6.55
C PHE A 166 1.82 -2.00 -5.09
N LYS A 167 1.29 -0.79 -4.86
CA LYS A 167 1.07 -0.25 -3.52
C LYS A 167 0.06 -1.08 -2.73
N ARG A 168 0.54 -1.70 -1.65
CA ARG A 168 -0.26 -2.55 -0.77
C ARG A 168 -1.43 -1.79 -0.14
N GLU A 169 -1.23 -0.52 0.19
CA GLU A 169 -2.23 0.31 0.89
C GLU A 169 -3.39 0.80 0.03
N LEU A 170 -3.26 0.70 -1.30
CA LEU A 170 -4.27 1.15 -2.26
C LEU A 170 -5.17 0.02 -2.78
N ARG A 171 -5.01 -1.19 -2.24
CA ARG A 171 -5.83 -2.34 -2.59
C ARG A 171 -7.28 -2.18 -2.21
N LEU A 172 -8.12 -2.89 -2.95
CA LEU A 172 -9.55 -3.01 -2.64
C LEU A 172 -9.87 -4.23 -1.78
N THR A 173 -8.98 -5.22 -1.75
CA THR A 173 -9.11 -6.48 -1.01
C THR A 173 -8.65 -6.35 0.44
N TYR A 174 -9.15 -7.23 1.30
CA TYR A 174 -8.57 -7.51 2.61
C TYR A 174 -7.32 -8.39 2.45
N ALA A 175 -7.37 -9.38 1.56
CA ALA A 175 -6.21 -10.16 1.13
C ALA A 175 -5.10 -9.27 0.57
N ASP A 176 -3.86 -9.66 0.86
CA ASP A 176 -2.66 -8.90 0.54
C ASP A 176 -1.99 -9.46 -0.72
N TYR A 177 -0.95 -8.76 -1.19
CA TYR A 177 0.03 -9.34 -2.12
C TYR A 177 1.06 -10.08 -1.26
N ASP A 178 0.84 -11.38 -1.05
CA ASP A 178 1.52 -12.11 0.02
C ASP A 178 3.03 -12.24 -0.20
N ILE A 179 3.47 -12.34 -1.47
CA ILE A 179 4.89 -12.43 -1.83
C ILE A 179 5.72 -11.24 -1.29
N TYR A 180 5.13 -10.04 -1.16
CA TYR A 180 5.84 -8.86 -0.63
C TYR A 180 6.19 -8.96 0.84
N LYS A 181 5.45 -9.75 1.60
CA LYS A 181 5.63 -9.89 3.05
C LYS A 181 6.60 -11.02 3.41
N VAL A 182 7.00 -11.84 2.45
CA VAL A 182 7.81 -13.04 2.69
C VAL A 182 9.15 -12.67 3.30
N ARG A 183 9.44 -13.31 4.43
CA ARG A 183 10.74 -13.32 5.11
C ARG A 183 11.27 -14.76 5.08
N VAL A 184 12.51 -14.93 4.61
CA VAL A 184 13.14 -16.25 4.47
C VAL A 184 14.07 -16.48 5.66
N GLY A 185 13.93 -17.61 6.33
CA GLY A 185 14.62 -17.90 7.58
C GLY A 185 14.41 -16.83 8.65
N ASN A 186 15.53 -16.28 9.15
CA ASN A 186 15.58 -15.22 10.16
C ASN A 186 15.84 -13.83 9.55
N THR A 187 15.95 -13.73 8.23
CA THR A 187 16.22 -12.46 7.54
C THR A 187 14.97 -11.58 7.56
N VAL A 188 15.09 -10.38 8.13
CA VAL A 188 13.97 -9.45 8.31
C VAL A 188 13.55 -8.74 7.03
N THR A 189 14.45 -8.68 6.04
CA THR A 189 14.24 -8.03 4.75
C THR A 189 13.07 -8.68 3.99
N ASN A 190 12.15 -7.83 3.56
CA ASN A 190 11.06 -8.12 2.63
C ASN A 190 10.81 -6.87 1.76
N LEU A 191 9.71 -6.84 1.00
CA LEU A 191 9.38 -5.72 0.11
C LEU A 191 8.39 -4.72 0.74
N THR A 192 8.22 -4.74 2.06
CA THR A 192 7.30 -3.84 2.78
C THR A 192 8.04 -2.61 3.32
N TYR A 193 7.67 -2.11 4.51
CA TYR A 193 8.19 -0.85 5.03
C TYR A 193 9.68 -0.90 5.30
N ASP A 194 10.38 0.14 4.86
CA ASP A 194 11.78 0.41 5.12
C ASP A 194 12.03 1.92 5.21
N ARG A 195 13.27 2.31 5.51
CA ARG A 195 13.70 3.69 5.67
C ARG A 195 14.82 3.99 4.70
N GLY A 196 14.73 5.12 4.01
CA GLY A 196 15.76 5.52 3.08
C GLY A 196 15.36 6.62 2.13
N LEU A 197 15.86 6.51 0.91
CA LEU A 197 15.67 7.44 -0.18
C LEU A 197 15.10 6.72 -1.40
N THR A 198 14.09 7.31 -2.04
CA THR A 198 13.61 6.90 -3.35
C THR A 198 13.90 8.04 -4.33
N PHE A 199 14.36 7.67 -5.52
CA PHE A 199 14.58 8.57 -6.65
C PHE A 199 13.74 8.06 -7.81
N ALA A 200 12.90 8.91 -8.39
CA ALA A 200 12.04 8.52 -9.51
C ALA A 200 12.25 9.48 -10.69
N LEU A 201 12.47 8.93 -11.87
CA LEU A 201 12.58 9.67 -13.12
C LEU A 201 11.46 9.21 -14.05
N GLY A 202 10.60 10.13 -14.46
CA GLY A 202 9.60 9.94 -15.49
C GLY A 202 9.97 10.63 -16.80
N THR A 203 9.33 10.20 -17.89
CA THR A 203 9.47 10.84 -19.20
C THR A 203 8.14 10.88 -19.93
N ASP A 204 7.94 11.89 -20.78
CA ASP A 204 6.76 12.00 -21.65
C ASP A 204 6.59 10.81 -22.61
N ALA A 205 7.66 10.05 -22.84
CA ALA A 205 7.63 8.82 -23.65
C ALA A 205 7.03 7.63 -22.88
N GLY A 206 6.64 7.79 -21.62
CA GLY A 206 6.09 6.76 -20.75
C GLY A 206 7.14 5.82 -20.15
N PHE A 207 8.43 6.17 -20.23
CA PHE A 207 9.50 5.46 -19.53
C PHE A 207 9.63 6.00 -18.10
N ASP A 208 9.68 5.10 -17.13
CA ASP A 208 9.92 5.39 -15.72
C ASP A 208 11.11 4.58 -15.20
N ALA A 209 11.96 5.22 -14.40
CA ALA A 209 13.02 4.57 -13.63
C ALA A 209 12.92 4.96 -12.16
N VAL A 210 12.82 3.98 -11.26
CA VAL A 210 12.77 4.22 -9.81
C VAL A 210 13.93 3.48 -9.15
N PHE A 211 14.73 4.21 -8.39
CA PHE A 211 15.87 3.69 -7.64
C PHE A 211 15.68 3.99 -6.15
N GLU A 212 15.91 3.00 -5.29
CA GLU A 212 15.81 3.16 -3.85
C GLU A 212 17.10 2.71 -3.16
N VAL A 213 17.45 3.44 -2.10
CA VAL A 213 18.52 3.10 -1.16
C VAL A 213 17.90 3.07 0.22
N VAL A 214 17.85 1.89 0.84
CA VAL A 214 17.18 1.67 2.12
C VAL A 214 18.06 0.91 3.11
N ASN A 215 17.71 0.94 4.39
CA ASN A 215 18.44 0.24 5.44
C ASN A 215 18.37 -1.29 5.27
N GLY A 216 17.21 -1.83 4.90
CA GLY A 216 17.04 -3.27 4.65
C GLY A 216 16.53 -4.07 5.84
N ASN A 217 16.44 -3.47 7.02
CA ASN A 217 15.92 -4.04 8.25
C ASN A 217 14.46 -3.60 8.57
N GLY A 218 13.87 -2.80 7.69
CA GLY A 218 12.50 -2.34 7.78
C GLY A 218 12.27 -1.23 8.82
N LYS A 219 11.10 -1.24 9.46
CA LYS A 219 10.68 -0.19 10.41
C LYS A 219 10.81 -0.52 11.89
N GLY A 220 11.68 -1.47 12.25
CA GLY A 220 11.90 -1.93 13.63
C GLY A 220 12.36 -0.86 14.61
N GLU A 221 12.45 -1.24 15.89
CA GLU A 221 13.00 -0.43 16.99
C GLU A 221 14.47 -0.05 16.74
N GLU A 222 14.96 0.98 17.41
CA GLU A 222 16.38 1.33 17.34
C GLU A 222 17.24 0.28 18.05
N ILE A 223 18.45 0.07 17.52
CA ILE A 223 19.49 -0.75 18.12
C ILE A 223 20.68 0.17 18.43
N GLU A 224 21.00 0.31 19.71
CA GLU A 224 22.12 1.14 20.17
C GLU A 224 22.09 2.60 19.66
N GLY A 225 20.89 3.15 19.45
CA GLY A 225 20.68 4.51 18.95
C GLY A 225 20.71 4.64 17.42
N TYR A 226 20.72 3.51 16.69
CA TYR A 226 20.64 3.47 15.23
C TYR A 226 19.34 2.80 14.79
N LEU A 227 18.73 3.30 13.71
CA LEU A 227 17.53 2.69 13.08
C LEU A 227 17.90 1.62 12.04
N ASP A 228 19.19 1.34 11.89
CA ASP A 228 19.75 0.31 11.03
C ASP A 228 20.58 -0.65 11.90
N GLU A 229 20.50 -1.95 11.59
CA GLU A 229 21.25 -2.98 12.33
C GLU A 229 22.69 -3.09 11.82
N ASP A 230 22.97 -2.61 10.60
CA ASP A 230 24.30 -2.67 10.01
C ASP A 230 24.63 -1.46 9.10
N ASN A 231 25.82 -1.48 8.49
CA ASN A 231 26.30 -0.37 7.64
C ASN A 231 25.95 -0.54 6.15
N TRP A 232 25.53 -1.73 5.73
CA TRP A 232 25.08 -1.99 4.36
C TRP A 232 23.78 -1.24 4.08
N LYS A 233 23.52 -0.94 2.81
CA LYS A 233 22.25 -0.40 2.35
C LYS A 233 21.77 -1.25 1.21
N ASN A 234 20.49 -1.58 1.20
CA ASN A 234 19.90 -2.33 0.11
C ASN A 234 19.55 -1.40 -1.05
N PHE A 235 19.68 -1.91 -2.27
CA PHE A 235 19.56 -1.13 -3.50
C PHE A 235 18.47 -1.72 -4.40
N PHE A 236 17.39 -0.98 -4.61
CA PHE A 236 16.30 -1.37 -5.49
C PHE A 236 16.37 -0.57 -6.79
N LEU A 237 16.11 -1.21 -7.93
CA LEU A 237 15.93 -0.54 -9.22
C LEU A 237 14.74 -1.17 -9.95
N ARG A 238 13.78 -0.34 -10.37
CA ARG A 238 12.71 -0.71 -11.30
C ARG A 238 12.78 0.15 -12.54
N LEU A 239 12.63 -0.47 -13.70
CA LEU A 239 12.44 0.20 -14.98
C LEU A 239 11.09 -0.23 -15.56
N SER A 240 10.31 0.71 -16.07
CA SER A 240 9.06 0.39 -16.77
C SER A 240 8.81 1.27 -17.98
N GLN A 241 7.99 0.73 -18.88
CA GLN A 241 7.53 1.42 -20.08
C GLN A 241 6.02 1.28 -20.21
N SER A 242 5.34 2.41 -20.37
CA SER A 242 3.92 2.50 -20.68
C SER A 242 3.72 2.69 -22.18
N ILE A 243 2.86 1.88 -22.80
CA ILE A 243 2.53 1.86 -24.23
C ILE A 243 1.01 1.73 -24.37
N GLY A 244 0.33 2.87 -24.49
CA GLY A 244 -1.13 2.91 -24.51
C GLY A 244 -1.72 2.32 -23.22
N PRO A 245 -2.58 1.29 -23.29
CA PRO A 245 -3.20 0.68 -22.11
C PRO A 245 -2.28 -0.27 -21.32
N LEU A 246 -1.08 -0.55 -21.81
CA LEU A 246 -0.18 -1.55 -21.24
C LEU A 246 1.03 -0.88 -20.60
N ARG A 247 1.32 -1.22 -19.35
CA ARG A 247 2.59 -0.93 -18.70
C ARG A 247 3.30 -2.25 -18.39
N ILE A 248 4.57 -2.35 -18.76
CA ILE A 248 5.43 -3.50 -18.40
C ILE A 248 6.65 -2.97 -17.66
N GLY A 249 7.05 -3.65 -16.60
CA GLY A 249 8.22 -3.33 -15.81
C GLY A 249 9.06 -4.56 -15.47
N GLY A 250 10.31 -4.29 -15.12
CA GLY A 250 11.21 -5.24 -14.49
C GLY A 250 11.95 -4.56 -13.35
N PHE A 251 12.28 -5.33 -12.32
CA PHE A 251 13.01 -4.80 -11.17
C PHE A 251 14.08 -5.77 -10.66
N GLY A 252 15.03 -5.21 -9.92
CA GLY A 252 16.00 -5.95 -9.11
C GLY A 252 16.18 -5.29 -7.75
N TYR A 253 16.47 -6.09 -6.73
CA TYR A 253 16.73 -5.62 -5.36
C TYR A 253 17.94 -6.36 -4.81
N LEU A 254 19.03 -5.65 -4.53
CA LEU A 254 20.26 -6.21 -3.99
C LEU A 254 20.33 -5.94 -2.50
N CYS A 255 20.46 -7.00 -1.72
CA CYS A 255 20.30 -6.94 -0.28
C CYS A 255 21.44 -7.63 0.46
N ASN A 256 21.62 -7.19 1.70
CA ASN A 256 22.46 -7.86 2.66
C ASN A 256 21.88 -7.68 4.05
N THR A 257 22.10 -8.66 4.92
CA THR A 257 21.75 -8.58 6.33
C THR A 257 22.91 -9.11 7.13
N ARG A 258 23.41 -8.31 8.06
CA ARG A 258 24.59 -8.63 8.86
C ARG A 258 24.26 -8.54 10.34
N VAL A 259 24.35 -9.67 11.03
CA VAL A 259 24.04 -9.74 12.47
C VAL A 259 25.22 -10.31 13.25
N SER A 260 25.52 -9.65 14.38
CA SER A 260 26.48 -10.18 15.35
C SER A 260 25.83 -11.27 16.20
N THR A 261 26.34 -12.49 16.12
CA THR A 261 25.86 -13.63 16.91
C THR A 261 26.90 -14.04 17.95
N SER A 262 26.53 -14.92 18.90
CA SER A 262 27.47 -15.48 19.88
C SER A 262 28.63 -16.25 19.24
N GLY A 263 28.45 -16.75 18.01
CA GLY A 263 29.46 -17.48 17.23
C GLY A 263 30.29 -16.62 16.28
N GLY A 264 30.11 -15.29 16.28
CA GLY A 264 30.74 -14.35 15.34
C GLY A 264 29.73 -13.66 14.42
N MET A 265 30.23 -13.00 13.38
CA MET A 265 29.40 -12.29 12.41
C MET A 265 28.74 -13.26 11.45
N ALA A 266 27.42 -13.18 11.31
CA ALA A 266 26.66 -13.88 10.28
C ALA A 266 26.15 -12.88 9.23
N GLU A 267 26.14 -13.32 7.98
CA GLU A 267 25.78 -12.50 6.82
C GLU A 267 24.87 -13.28 5.89
N ASN A 268 23.83 -12.62 5.37
CA ASN A 268 22.96 -13.13 4.31
C ASN A 268 22.94 -12.15 3.14
N ALA A 269 23.82 -12.38 2.15
CA ALA A 269 23.66 -11.76 0.85
C ALA A 269 22.46 -12.40 0.15
N HIS A 270 21.55 -11.56 -0.34
CA HIS A 270 20.34 -12.03 -1.01
C HIS A 270 19.88 -11.01 -2.04
N TRP A 271 19.11 -11.48 -3.01
CA TRP A 271 18.65 -10.62 -4.10
C TRP A 271 17.25 -11.00 -4.54
N TYR A 272 16.59 -10.04 -5.20
CA TYR A 272 15.34 -10.21 -5.89
C TYR A 272 15.48 -9.80 -7.34
N ALA A 273 14.78 -10.49 -8.23
CA ALA A 273 14.50 -10.00 -9.57
C ALA A 273 13.05 -10.32 -9.91
N GLY A 274 12.41 -9.49 -10.72
CA GLY A 274 11.03 -9.76 -11.10
C GLY A 274 10.54 -8.92 -12.27
N VAL A 275 9.37 -9.31 -12.75
CA VAL A 275 8.65 -8.63 -13.83
C VAL A 275 7.24 -8.31 -13.38
N ASP A 276 6.74 -7.16 -13.80
CA ASP A 276 5.40 -6.70 -13.50
C ASP A 276 4.69 -6.16 -14.74
N GLY A 277 3.37 -6.17 -14.70
CA GLY A 277 2.57 -5.61 -15.78
C GLY A 277 1.19 -5.17 -15.32
N THR A 278 0.71 -4.10 -15.93
CA THR A 278 -0.66 -3.60 -15.79
C THR A 278 -1.25 -3.41 -17.17
N PHE A 279 -2.46 -3.92 -17.38
CA PHE A 279 -3.25 -3.68 -18.56
C PHE A 279 -4.60 -3.08 -18.17
N ASP A 280 -4.88 -1.88 -18.68
CA ASP A 280 -6.12 -1.16 -18.48
C ASP A 280 -7.01 -1.23 -19.72
N TRP A 281 -8.18 -1.86 -19.58
CA TRP A 281 -9.21 -1.77 -20.60
C TRP A 281 -10.27 -0.77 -20.17
N THR A 282 -10.13 0.45 -20.70
CA THR A 282 -10.96 1.61 -20.34
C THR A 282 -10.93 1.88 -18.84
N ASP A 283 -11.99 2.46 -18.27
CA ASP A 283 -12.13 2.69 -16.84
C ASP A 283 -12.86 1.53 -16.11
N LYS A 284 -13.05 0.40 -16.80
CA LYS A 284 -13.90 -0.72 -16.36
C LYS A 284 -13.16 -1.97 -15.95
N LEU A 285 -11.96 -2.19 -16.48
CA LEU A 285 -11.20 -3.40 -16.21
C LEU A 285 -9.73 -3.07 -16.12
N GLN A 286 -9.07 -3.53 -15.07
CA GLN A 286 -7.61 -3.49 -14.92
C GLN A 286 -7.13 -4.90 -14.57
N LEU A 287 -6.11 -5.37 -15.28
CA LEU A 287 -5.38 -6.59 -14.97
C LEU A 287 -3.98 -6.21 -14.49
N ASN A 288 -3.60 -6.70 -13.31
CA ASN A 288 -2.26 -6.58 -12.76
C ASN A 288 -1.65 -7.98 -12.64
N ALA A 289 -0.37 -8.11 -12.92
CA ALA A 289 0.37 -9.32 -12.64
C ALA A 289 1.80 -8.98 -12.24
N GLN A 290 2.35 -9.78 -11.33
CA GLN A 290 3.76 -9.76 -11.00
C GLN A 290 4.27 -11.16 -10.70
N TYR A 291 5.52 -11.39 -11.06
CA TYR A 291 6.28 -12.56 -10.64
C TYR A 291 7.71 -12.14 -10.27
N LEU A 292 8.25 -12.75 -9.22
CA LEU A 292 9.61 -12.49 -8.74
C LEU A 292 10.29 -13.76 -8.25
N TRP A 293 11.62 -13.69 -8.24
CA TRP A 293 12.54 -14.66 -7.69
C TRP A 293 13.33 -14.00 -6.57
N ARG A 294 13.62 -14.76 -5.52
CA ARG A 294 14.47 -14.40 -4.39
C ARG A 294 15.41 -15.56 -4.08
N GLU A 295 16.68 -15.25 -3.90
CA GLU A 295 17.68 -16.22 -3.41
C GLU A 295 18.39 -15.63 -2.19
N ASP A 296 18.46 -16.41 -1.12
CA ASP A 296 19.18 -16.08 0.11
C ASP A 296 20.32 -17.07 0.32
N GLU A 297 21.56 -16.57 0.46
CA GLU A 297 22.73 -17.43 0.67
C GLU A 297 22.77 -18.06 2.08
N ASN A 298 22.26 -17.35 3.09
CA ASN A 298 22.28 -17.76 4.49
C ASN A 298 21.08 -17.17 5.26
N PRO A 299 19.85 -17.53 4.91
CA PRO A 299 18.66 -16.89 5.48
C PRO A 299 18.51 -17.11 6.99
N TRP A 300 19.12 -18.16 7.55
CA TRP A 300 19.10 -18.43 9.00
C TRP A 300 20.15 -17.66 9.80
N LEU A 301 21.01 -16.86 9.13
CA LEU A 301 22.06 -16.06 9.76
C LEU A 301 22.98 -16.92 10.64
N GLN A 302 23.44 -18.03 10.06
CA GLN A 302 24.36 -18.97 10.72
C GLN A 302 25.81 -18.61 10.41
N THR A 303 26.72 -18.83 11.36
CA THR A 303 28.16 -18.57 11.16
C THR A 303 28.88 -19.72 10.45
N VAL A 304 28.29 -20.92 10.42
CA VAL A 304 28.83 -22.11 9.75
C VAL A 304 27.68 -22.95 9.20
N GLY A 305 27.85 -23.52 8.01
CA GLY A 305 26.95 -24.57 7.49
C GLY A 305 25.59 -24.08 7.00
N ALA A 306 25.48 -22.79 6.66
CA ALA A 306 24.27 -22.22 6.10
C ALA A 306 23.89 -22.88 4.77
N ASN A 307 22.59 -23.11 4.58
CA ASN A 307 22.04 -23.53 3.30
C ASN A 307 21.42 -22.34 2.59
N ARG A 308 21.61 -22.30 1.28
CA ARG A 308 20.89 -21.39 0.39
C ARG A 308 19.40 -21.74 0.38
N VAL A 309 18.54 -20.73 0.23
CA VAL A 309 17.11 -20.90 -0.02
C VAL A 309 16.70 -20.09 -1.22
N GLU A 310 16.01 -20.74 -2.13
CA GLU A 310 15.31 -20.11 -3.25
C GLU A 310 13.82 -20.02 -2.95
N THR A 311 13.23 -18.87 -3.29
CA THR A 311 11.79 -18.60 -3.21
C THR A 311 11.36 -17.86 -4.46
N GLU A 312 10.26 -18.30 -5.07
CA GLU A 312 9.67 -17.61 -6.21
C GLU A 312 8.16 -17.50 -6.04
N GLY A 313 7.56 -16.52 -6.70
CA GLY A 313 6.14 -16.30 -6.54
C GLY A 313 5.69 -14.94 -7.05
N GLY A 314 4.42 -14.66 -6.83
CA GLY A 314 3.77 -13.54 -7.44
C GLY A 314 2.28 -13.51 -7.19
N PHE A 315 1.60 -12.67 -7.95
CA PHE A 315 0.16 -12.58 -7.93
C PHE A 315 -0.39 -12.13 -9.28
N ALA A 316 -1.67 -12.40 -9.48
CA ALA A 316 -2.48 -11.83 -10.54
C ALA A 316 -3.76 -11.24 -9.94
N GLU A 317 -4.10 -10.02 -10.33
CA GLU A 317 -5.28 -9.30 -9.83
C GLU A 317 -6.10 -8.77 -11.00
N LEU A 318 -7.40 -9.06 -11.00
CA LEU A 318 -8.37 -8.50 -11.93
C LEU A 318 -9.32 -7.59 -11.17
N ILE A 319 -9.37 -6.31 -11.52
CA ILE A 319 -10.31 -5.34 -10.98
C ILE A 319 -11.37 -5.03 -12.03
N LEU A 320 -12.63 -5.29 -11.70
CA LEU A 320 -13.79 -5.00 -12.54
C LEU A 320 -14.63 -3.88 -11.92
N ALA A 321 -14.86 -2.83 -12.69
CA ALA A 321 -15.75 -1.72 -12.41
C ALA A 321 -16.82 -1.65 -13.51
N PRO A 322 -17.91 -2.45 -13.45
CA PRO A 322 -18.87 -2.57 -14.56
C PRO A 322 -19.52 -1.24 -14.98
N GLN A 323 -19.65 -0.32 -14.02
CA GLN A 323 -20.21 1.02 -14.19
C GLN A 323 -19.14 2.10 -14.46
N GLY A 324 -17.90 1.71 -14.73
CA GLY A 324 -16.75 2.60 -14.86
C GLY A 324 -16.22 3.08 -13.50
N ALA A 325 -15.18 3.90 -13.53
CA ALA A 325 -14.44 4.35 -12.34
C ALA A 325 -15.28 5.20 -11.37
N ASN A 326 -16.38 5.77 -11.85
CA ASN A 326 -17.33 6.55 -11.04
C ASN A 326 -18.54 5.72 -10.56
N GLY A 327 -18.54 4.42 -10.80
CA GLY A 327 -19.59 3.48 -10.42
C GLY A 327 -19.83 3.38 -8.91
N ARG A 328 -20.64 2.40 -8.51
CA ARG A 328 -20.90 2.10 -7.09
C ARG A 328 -20.40 0.75 -6.65
N HIS A 329 -20.00 -0.13 -7.57
CA HIS A 329 -19.58 -1.47 -7.24
C HIS A 329 -18.35 -1.92 -8.01
N TRP A 330 -17.54 -2.71 -7.33
CA TRP A 330 -16.30 -3.27 -7.84
C TRP A 330 -16.22 -4.73 -7.46
N ILE A 331 -15.70 -5.54 -8.38
CA ILE A 331 -15.36 -6.94 -8.15
C ILE A 331 -13.85 -7.06 -8.33
N VAL A 332 -13.18 -7.72 -7.39
CA VAL A 332 -11.75 -8.02 -7.50
C VAL A 332 -11.55 -9.52 -7.39
N LEU A 333 -10.79 -10.07 -8.33
CA LEU A 333 -10.21 -11.41 -8.21
C LEU A 333 -8.73 -11.23 -7.93
N LEU A 334 -8.21 -11.91 -6.92
CA LEU A 334 -6.78 -11.92 -6.61
C LEU A 334 -6.32 -13.37 -6.46
N TYR A 335 -5.23 -13.71 -7.13
CA TYR A 335 -4.56 -14.99 -7.03
C TYR A 335 -3.15 -14.75 -6.50
N ASN A 336 -2.77 -15.40 -5.39
CA ASN A 336 -1.41 -15.39 -4.86
C ASN A 336 -0.77 -16.77 -5.01
N TYR A 337 0.50 -16.78 -5.38
CA TYR A 337 1.31 -17.98 -5.53
C TYR A 337 2.72 -17.76 -4.96
N ILE A 338 3.20 -18.69 -4.15
CA ILE A 338 4.55 -18.71 -3.58
C ILE A 338 5.02 -20.16 -3.54
N ASP A 339 6.16 -20.43 -4.15
CA ASP A 339 6.92 -21.67 -4.02
C ASP A 339 8.26 -21.38 -3.35
N SER A 340 8.68 -22.25 -2.44
CA SER A 340 9.91 -22.05 -1.68
C SER A 340 10.52 -23.38 -1.26
N GLN A 341 11.85 -23.39 -1.17
CA GLN A 341 12.56 -24.49 -0.51
C GLN A 341 12.28 -24.51 1.01
N GLN A 342 11.83 -23.39 1.60
CA GLN A 342 11.27 -23.34 2.95
C GLN A 342 9.74 -23.54 2.89
N LYS A 343 9.30 -24.78 3.14
CA LYS A 343 7.92 -25.24 2.88
C LYS A 343 6.84 -24.48 3.64
N GLU A 344 7.16 -23.87 4.77
CA GLU A 344 6.20 -23.06 5.55
C GLU A 344 5.78 -21.77 4.83
N LEU A 345 6.56 -21.32 3.83
CA LEU A 345 6.31 -20.13 3.03
C LEU A 345 5.40 -20.39 1.81
N GLU A 346 5.20 -21.66 1.44
CA GLU A 346 4.38 -22.00 0.28
C GLU A 346 2.95 -21.46 0.44
N LEU A 347 2.41 -20.95 -0.67
CA LEU A 347 1.08 -20.38 -0.71
C LEU A 347 0.48 -20.56 -2.11
N ASN A 348 -0.76 -21.01 -2.14
CA ASN A 348 -1.60 -20.99 -3.32
C ASN A 348 -3.01 -20.58 -2.87
N SER A 349 -3.43 -19.38 -3.24
CA SER A 349 -4.71 -18.86 -2.77
C SER A 349 -5.45 -18.04 -3.83
N GLY A 350 -6.77 -18.16 -3.80
CA GLY A 350 -7.69 -17.39 -4.64
C GLY A 350 -8.68 -16.61 -3.79
N THR A 351 -8.83 -15.33 -4.12
CA THR A 351 -9.70 -14.38 -3.43
C THR A 351 -10.71 -13.78 -4.41
N LEU A 352 -11.99 -13.76 -4.00
CA LEU A 352 -13.05 -12.98 -4.63
C LEU A 352 -13.54 -11.92 -3.66
N SER A 353 -13.44 -10.67 -4.05
CA SER A 353 -13.86 -9.51 -3.27
C SER A 353 -14.92 -8.71 -4.02
N TYR A 354 -15.96 -8.28 -3.31
CA TYR A 354 -17.01 -7.41 -3.80
C TYR A 354 -17.13 -6.18 -2.92
N SER A 355 -17.07 -5.00 -3.52
CA SER A 355 -17.22 -3.72 -2.84
C SER A 355 -18.45 -2.96 -3.33
N TRP A 356 -19.16 -2.29 -2.41
CA TRP A 356 -20.27 -1.39 -2.72
C TRP A 356 -20.12 -0.05 -1.99
N LEU A 357 -20.14 1.06 -2.73
CA LEU A 357 -20.11 2.41 -2.16
C LEU A 357 -21.51 2.85 -1.69
N LEU A 358 -21.71 2.94 -0.37
CA LEU A 358 -22.86 3.64 0.22
C LEU A 358 -22.75 5.16 0.03
N ARG A 359 -21.52 5.66 0.17
CA ARG A 359 -21.09 7.04 -0.11
C ARG A 359 -19.70 7.01 -0.71
N ARG A 360 -19.22 8.12 -1.27
CA ARG A 360 -17.86 8.19 -1.86
C ARG A 360 -16.73 7.98 -0.84
N ASN A 361 -17.08 8.09 0.44
CA ASN A 361 -16.18 7.99 1.58
C ASN A 361 -16.60 6.87 2.56
N LEU A 362 -17.54 5.99 2.15
CA LEU A 362 -17.97 4.81 2.90
C LEU A 362 -18.25 3.66 1.94
N ARG A 363 -17.37 2.65 1.99
CA ARG A 363 -17.37 1.45 1.15
C ARG A 363 -17.68 0.23 2.01
N LEU A 364 -18.71 -0.52 1.66
CA LEU A 364 -18.93 -1.87 2.17
C LEU A 364 -18.09 -2.85 1.36
N THR A 365 -17.60 -3.93 1.99
CA THR A 365 -16.88 -5.00 1.32
C THR A 365 -17.29 -6.37 1.85
N ALA A 366 -17.26 -7.36 0.97
CA ALA A 366 -17.41 -8.77 1.29
C ALA A 366 -16.38 -9.54 0.46
N GLU A 367 -15.64 -10.44 1.10
CA GLU A 367 -14.51 -11.14 0.52
C GLU A 367 -14.49 -12.59 0.96
N GLY A 368 -14.24 -13.50 0.03
CA GLY A 368 -13.95 -14.91 0.31
C GLY A 368 -12.57 -15.27 -0.25
N THR A 369 -11.72 -15.87 0.58
CA THR A 369 -10.39 -16.35 0.20
C THR A 369 -10.29 -17.84 0.50
N TYR A 370 -9.90 -18.63 -0.49
CA TYR A 370 -9.55 -20.04 -0.32
C TYR A 370 -8.04 -20.21 -0.44
N ASN A 371 -7.41 -20.83 0.55
CA ASN A 371 -6.01 -21.21 0.54
C ASN A 371 -5.92 -22.72 0.31
N ASP A 372 -5.48 -23.10 -0.88
CA ASP A 372 -5.36 -24.49 -1.31
C ASP A 372 -4.24 -25.22 -0.56
N THR A 373 -3.09 -24.56 -0.37
CA THR A 373 -1.93 -25.13 0.36
C THR A 373 -2.27 -25.56 1.77
N ARG A 374 -3.12 -24.80 2.46
CA ARG A 374 -3.53 -25.07 3.85
C ARG A 374 -4.91 -25.72 3.94
N GLU A 375 -5.63 -25.84 2.83
CA GLU A 375 -7.03 -26.24 2.74
C GLU A 375 -7.93 -25.44 3.70
N THR A 376 -7.79 -24.11 3.71
CA THR A 376 -8.57 -23.22 4.57
C THR A 376 -9.41 -22.23 3.77
N PHE A 377 -10.53 -21.79 4.35
CA PHE A 377 -11.38 -20.77 3.79
C PHE A 377 -11.58 -19.62 4.78
N ARG A 378 -11.45 -18.39 4.30
CA ARG A 378 -11.71 -17.16 5.06
C ARG A 378 -12.78 -16.35 4.38
N PHE A 379 -13.82 -15.99 5.13
CA PHE A 379 -14.76 -14.95 4.76
C PHE A 379 -14.48 -13.68 5.57
N THR A 380 -14.58 -12.52 4.92
CA THR A 380 -14.45 -11.21 5.55
C THR A 380 -15.53 -10.28 5.03
N GLY A 381 -16.32 -9.70 5.92
CA GLY A 381 -17.37 -8.73 5.57
C GLY A 381 -17.28 -7.50 6.45
N GLY A 382 -17.38 -6.30 5.88
CA GLY A 382 -17.23 -5.08 6.68
C GLY A 382 -17.29 -3.81 5.87
N PHE A 383 -16.65 -2.76 6.37
CA PHE A 383 -16.58 -1.47 5.70
C PHE A 383 -15.26 -0.76 5.90
N VAL A 384 -14.99 0.14 4.96
CA VAL A 384 -13.89 1.10 4.95
C VAL A 384 -14.51 2.49 4.83
N SER A 385 -14.18 3.38 5.76
CA SER A 385 -14.56 4.79 5.69
C SER A 385 -13.34 5.69 5.70
N ALA A 386 -13.46 6.86 5.06
CA ALA A 386 -12.45 7.92 5.09
C ALA A 386 -13.14 9.28 5.32
N PHE A 387 -12.63 10.13 6.22
CA PHE A 387 -13.23 11.42 6.55
C PHE A 387 -12.24 12.41 7.17
#